data_AF-A0A7C3TRW6-F1
#
_entry.id   AF-A0A7C3TRW6-F1
#
_cell.length_a   1.000
_cell.length_b   1.000
_cell.length_c   1.000
_cell.angle_alpha   90.00
_cell.angle_beta   90.00
_cell.angle_gamma   90.00
#
_symmetry.space_group_name_H-M   'P 1'
#
loop_
_entity.id
_entity.type
_entity.pdbx_description
1 polymer ?
#
loop_
_entity_poly.entity_id
_entity_poly.type
_entity_poly.pdbx_seq_one_letter_code
_entity_poly.pdbx_strand_id
1 'polypeptide(L)'
;MNAYGAMLVRNYQENSVNTASPVRLVVLLYQGAIRALRLAGCYFQDGDSVKAHSEVLQAEKIVLELIGALNFKEGGEIARNLFQLYQFILKQCALVEAESARELIPSLVRILEGLKEAWQEIEKNGPKITGSV
;
A
#
# COMPACT_ATOMS: atom_id res chain seq x y z
N MET A 1 33.23 19.43 -0.82
CA MET A 1 32.39 18.56 -1.68
C MET A 1 32.18 17.23 -0.94
N ASN A 2 31.00 16.77 -0.53
CA ASN A 2 29.71 17.42 -0.31
C ASN A 2 28.99 16.60 0.80
N ALA A 3 28.81 17.17 1.99
CA ALA A 3 28.23 16.52 3.18
C ALA A 3 26.70 16.29 3.10
N TYR A 4 26.14 16.32 1.89
CA TYR A 4 24.70 16.23 1.62
C TYR A 4 24.20 14.78 1.47
N GLY A 5 25.09 13.81 1.21
CA GLY A 5 24.70 12.40 1.03
C GLY A 5 24.36 11.67 2.34
N ALA A 6 24.91 12.12 3.47
CA ALA A 6 24.74 11.44 4.77
C ALA A 6 23.47 11.84 5.54
N MET A 7 22.80 12.94 5.15
CA MET A 7 21.60 13.43 5.84
C MET A 7 20.30 12.75 5.33
N LEU A 8 20.29 12.20 4.11
CA LEU A 8 19.10 11.55 3.56
C LEU A 8 18.82 10.17 4.19
N VAL A 9 19.85 9.48 4.69
CA VAL A 9 19.70 8.18 5.36
C VAL A 9 19.20 8.33 6.80
N ARG A 10 19.40 9.51 7.41
CA ARG A 10 19.15 9.73 8.84
C ARG A 10 17.66 9.83 9.21
N ASN A 11 16.80 10.31 8.30
CA ASN A 11 15.37 10.46 8.59
C ASN A 11 14.56 9.15 8.59
N TYR A 12 15.12 8.04 8.09
CA TYR A 12 14.50 6.72 8.21
C TYR A 12 14.96 5.94 9.45
N GLN A 13 15.96 6.45 10.19
CA GLN A 13 16.65 5.68 11.24
C GLN A 13 16.27 6.04 12.68
N GLU A 14 15.57 7.15 12.95
CA GLU A 14 15.39 7.64 14.33
C GLU A 14 14.14 7.14 15.10
N ASN A 15 13.54 5.99 14.74
CA ASN A 15 12.46 5.39 15.54
C ASN A 15 12.69 3.90 15.84
N SER A 16 13.91 3.54 16.22
CA SER A 16 14.27 2.17 16.59
C SER A 16 13.96 1.83 18.05
N VAL A 17 12.72 1.97 18.53
CA VAL A 17 12.32 1.32 19.81
C VAL A 17 10.80 1.03 19.89
N ASN A 18 10.23 0.33 18.90
CA ASN A 18 9.08 -0.59 19.00
C ASN A 18 8.56 -0.95 17.60
N THR A 19 8.02 -2.17 17.42
CA THR A 19 7.00 -2.52 16.41
C THR A 19 7.28 -2.18 14.92
N ALA A 20 7.74 -3.16 14.12
CA ALA A 20 7.80 -3.16 12.63
C ALA A 20 8.50 -1.97 11.92
N SER A 21 9.44 -2.23 10.99
CA SER A 21 10.04 -1.14 10.20
C SER A 21 8.98 -0.38 9.37
N PRO A 22 9.17 0.90 9.04
CA PRO A 22 8.23 1.66 8.22
C PRO A 22 7.87 0.95 6.90
N VAL A 23 8.86 0.31 6.26
CA VAL A 23 8.66 -0.53 5.06
C VAL A 23 7.76 -1.74 5.37
N ARG A 24 7.95 -2.39 6.52
CA ARG A 24 7.09 -3.50 6.95
C ARG A 24 5.64 -3.05 7.12
N LEU A 25 5.41 -1.87 7.70
CA LEU A 25 4.06 -1.33 7.86
C LEU A 25 3.38 -1.10 6.50
N VAL A 26 4.10 -0.57 5.51
CA VAL A 26 3.59 -0.42 4.14
C VAL A 26 3.22 -1.78 3.53
N VAL A 27 4.07 -2.81 3.67
CA VAL A 27 3.77 -4.17 3.21
C VAL A 27 2.51 -4.72 3.89
N LEU A 28 2.34 -4.50 5.19
CA LEU A 28 1.15 -4.94 5.94
C LEU A 28 -0.12 -4.22 5.48
N LEU A 29 -0.05 -2.91 5.16
CA LEU A 29 -1.17 -2.17 4.58
C LEU A 29 -1.59 -2.79 3.25
N TYR A 30 -0.64 -3.05 2.34
CA TYR A 30 -0.97 -3.74 1.08
C TYR A 30 -1.62 -5.11 1.29
N GLN A 31 -1.12 -5.91 2.23
CA GLN A 31 -1.74 -7.20 2.57
C GLN A 31 -3.18 -7.04 3.10
N GLY A 32 -3.43 -5.99 3.90
CA GLY A 32 -4.76 -5.64 4.37
C GLY A 32 -5.71 -5.29 3.23
N ALA A 33 -5.30 -4.39 2.33
CA ALA A 33 -6.11 -3.99 1.18
C ALA A 33 -6.43 -5.16 0.24
N ILE A 34 -5.43 -6.00 -0.06
CA ILE A 34 -5.62 -7.21 -0.90
C ILE A 34 -6.61 -8.17 -0.24
N ARG A 35 -6.48 -8.41 1.06
CA ARG A 35 -7.38 -9.29 1.80
C ARG A 35 -8.82 -8.78 1.74
N ALA A 36 -9.01 -7.50 2.01
CA ALA A 36 -10.32 -6.86 1.98
C ALA A 36 -10.97 -6.99 0.60
N LEU A 37 -10.26 -6.67 -0.49
CA LEU A 37 -10.79 -6.83 -1.85
C LEU A 37 -11.11 -8.29 -2.21
N ARG A 38 -10.29 -9.25 -1.77
CA ARG A 38 -10.59 -10.68 -2.00
C ARG A 38 -11.85 -11.12 -1.24
N LEU A 39 -12.00 -10.70 0.02
CA LEU A 39 -13.20 -10.96 0.81
C LEU A 39 -14.44 -10.30 0.17
N ALA A 40 -14.32 -9.08 -0.31
CA ALA A 40 -15.39 -8.41 -1.06
C ALA A 40 -15.82 -9.26 -2.26
N GLY A 41 -14.87 -9.78 -3.04
CA GLY A 41 -15.14 -10.68 -4.16
C GLY A 41 -15.90 -11.95 -3.74
N CYS A 42 -15.51 -12.58 -2.63
CA CYS A 42 -16.22 -13.74 -2.08
C CYS A 42 -17.65 -13.39 -1.66
N TYR A 43 -17.85 -12.30 -0.90
CA TYR A 43 -19.18 -11.89 -0.48
C TYR A 43 -20.10 -11.52 -1.65
N PHE A 44 -19.57 -10.91 -2.71
CA PHE A 44 -20.35 -10.68 -3.93
C PHE A 44 -20.77 -11.99 -4.62
N GLN A 45 -19.93 -13.03 -4.60
CA GLN A 45 -20.27 -14.35 -5.14
C GLN A 45 -21.33 -15.05 -4.30
N ASP A 46 -21.28 -14.87 -2.99
CA ASP A 46 -22.25 -15.43 -2.03
C ASP A 46 -23.56 -14.64 -1.96
N GLY A 47 -23.67 -13.51 -2.69
CA GLY A 47 -24.85 -12.65 -2.72
C GLY A 47 -24.98 -11.69 -1.53
N ASP A 48 -23.96 -11.57 -0.68
CA ASP A 48 -23.93 -10.67 0.48
C ASP A 48 -23.31 -9.32 0.09
N SER A 49 -24.04 -8.51 -0.70
CA SER A 49 -23.56 -7.18 -1.14
C SER A 49 -23.20 -6.28 0.05
N VAL A 50 -23.90 -6.37 1.18
CA VAL A 50 -23.66 -5.51 2.35
C VAL A 50 -22.27 -5.77 2.92
N LYS A 51 -21.90 -7.03 3.16
CA LYS A 51 -20.55 -7.37 3.59
C LYS A 51 -19.51 -7.06 2.52
N ALA A 52 -19.84 -7.29 1.25
CA ALA A 52 -18.93 -6.98 0.16
C ALA A 52 -18.55 -5.49 0.13
N HIS A 53 -19.54 -4.59 0.19
CA HIS A 53 -19.31 -3.15 0.26
C HIS A 53 -18.52 -2.73 1.51
N SER A 54 -18.80 -3.35 2.67
CA SER A 54 -18.01 -3.10 3.89
C SER A 54 -16.53 -3.42 3.70
N GLU A 55 -16.21 -4.50 2.99
CA GLU A 55 -14.83 -4.87 2.69
C GLU A 55 -14.19 -3.96 1.62
N VAL A 56 -14.95 -3.49 0.62
CA VAL A 56 -14.45 -2.49 -0.34
C VAL A 56 -14.08 -1.19 0.38
N LEU A 57 -14.96 -0.68 1.25
CA LEU A 57 -14.69 0.49 2.09
C LEU A 57 -13.44 0.28 2.97
N GLN A 58 -13.21 -0.93 3.47
CA GLN A 58 -12.01 -1.24 4.23
C GLN A 58 -10.75 -1.15 3.37
N ALA A 59 -10.80 -1.63 2.12
CA ALA A 59 -9.69 -1.47 1.18
C ALA A 59 -9.43 0.01 0.85
N GLU A 60 -10.48 0.81 0.63
CA GLU A 60 -10.35 2.25 0.37
C GLU A 60 -9.67 3.00 1.52
N LYS A 61 -10.09 2.74 2.76
CA LYS A 61 -9.46 3.32 3.95
C LYS A 61 -7.96 3.05 3.97
N ILE A 62 -7.55 1.81 3.71
CA ILE A 62 -6.13 1.44 3.68
C ILE A 62 -5.38 2.16 2.55
N VAL A 63 -6.00 2.30 1.37
CA VAL A 63 -5.38 3.04 0.25
C VAL A 63 -5.25 4.54 0.58
N LEU A 64 -6.21 5.13 1.29
CA LEU A 64 -6.12 6.50 1.79
C LEU A 64 -4.98 6.67 2.82
N GLU A 65 -4.79 5.69 3.71
CA GLU A 65 -3.62 5.69 4.61
C GLU A 65 -2.30 5.61 3.85
N LEU A 66 -2.22 4.79 2.78
CA LEU A 66 -1.05 4.73 1.91
C LEU A 66 -0.78 6.06 1.20
N ILE A 67 -1.83 6.79 0.79
CA ILE A 67 -1.71 8.17 0.26
C ILE A 67 -1.15 9.10 1.34
N GLY A 68 -1.69 9.03 2.56
CA GLY A 68 -1.24 9.84 3.69
C GLY A 68 0.22 9.61 4.08
N ALA A 69 0.75 8.41 3.81
CA ALA A 69 2.14 8.05 4.05
C ALA A 69 3.12 8.52 2.96
N LEU A 70 2.66 9.11 1.85
CA LEU A 70 3.53 9.55 0.76
C LEU A 70 4.34 10.81 1.13
N ASN A 71 5.67 10.71 1.02
CA ASN A 71 6.56 11.86 1.12
C ASN A 71 6.81 12.47 -0.27
N PHE A 72 6.05 13.50 -0.64
CA PHE A 72 6.22 14.17 -1.94
C PHE A 72 7.51 14.98 -2.07
N LYS A 73 8.13 15.37 -0.95
CA LYS A 73 9.36 16.16 -0.94
C LYS A 73 10.57 15.28 -1.27
N GLU A 74 10.70 14.14 -0.58
CA GLU A 74 11.83 13.21 -0.78
C GLU A 74 11.53 12.19 -1.89
N GLY A 75 10.29 11.72 -2.00
CA GLY A 75 9.90 10.71 -2.99
C GLY A 75 9.68 11.25 -4.41
N GLY A 76 9.62 12.58 -4.59
CA GLY A 76 9.63 13.24 -5.89
C GLY A 76 8.63 12.65 -6.89
N GLU A 77 9.13 12.20 -8.04
CA GLU A 77 8.32 11.60 -9.11
C GLU A 77 7.67 10.27 -8.69
N ILE A 78 8.37 9.43 -7.91
CA ILE A 78 7.85 8.14 -7.45
C ILE A 78 6.62 8.36 -6.57
N ALA A 79 6.68 9.31 -5.64
CA ALA A 79 5.53 9.65 -4.78
C ALA A 79 4.33 10.15 -5.61
N ARG A 80 4.57 10.93 -6.66
CA ARG A 80 3.50 11.41 -7.56
C ARG A 80 2.88 10.26 -8.36
N ASN A 81 3.69 9.34 -8.89
CA ASN A 81 3.21 8.20 -9.64
C ASN A 81 2.40 7.24 -8.75
N LEU A 82 2.87 6.99 -7.52
CA LEU A 82 2.12 6.21 -6.53
C LEU A 82 0.79 6.89 -6.17
N PHE A 83 0.79 8.20 -5.95
CA PHE A 83 -0.42 8.95 -5.67
C PHE A 83 -1.45 8.80 -6.80
N GLN A 84 -1.04 8.97 -8.06
CA GLN A 84 -1.92 8.80 -9.22
C GLN A 84 -2.48 7.38 -9.31
N LEU A 85 -1.64 6.38 -9.05
CA LEU A 85 -2.07 4.98 -9.06
C LEU A 85 -3.06 4.69 -7.93
N TYR A 86 -2.84 5.22 -6.73
CA TYR A 86 -3.78 5.07 -5.61
C TYR A 86 -5.10 5.79 -5.89
N GLN A 87 -5.08 6.98 -6.50
CA GLN A 87 -6.29 7.67 -6.94
C GLN A 87 -7.06 6.86 -8.00
N PHE A 88 -6.35 6.20 -8.91
CA PHE A 88 -6.97 5.28 -9.85
C PHE A 88 -7.66 4.12 -9.12
N ILE A 89 -6.99 3.47 -8.17
CA ILE A 89 -7.56 2.37 -7.37
C ILE A 89 -8.82 2.83 -6.65
N LEU A 90 -8.81 3.97 -5.97
CA LEU A 90 -9.98 4.53 -5.29
C LEU A 90 -11.15 4.77 -6.25
N LYS A 91 -10.89 5.31 -7.45
CA LYS A 91 -11.93 5.47 -8.48
C LYS A 91 -12.54 4.13 -8.91
N GLN A 92 -11.74 3.08 -9.01
CA GLN A 92 -12.24 1.76 -9.36
C GLN A 92 -13.05 1.12 -8.22
N CYS A 93 -12.64 1.31 -6.96
CA CYS A 93 -13.43 0.88 -5.80
C CYS A 93 -14.82 1.52 -5.80
N ALA A 94 -14.94 2.82 -6.07
CA ALA A 94 -16.22 3.50 -6.20
C ALA A 94 -17.12 2.90 -7.32
N LEU A 95 -16.54 2.41 -8.43
CA LEU A 95 -17.31 1.73 -9.49
C LEU A 95 -17.81 0.35 -9.05
N VAL A 96 -17.01 -0.37 -8.25
CA VAL A 96 -17.40 -1.64 -7.63
C VAL A 96 -18.57 -1.42 -6.66
N GLU A 97 -18.52 -0.34 -5.87
CA GLU A 97 -19.59 0.01 -4.91
C GLU A 97 -20.91 0.38 -5.59
N ALA A 98 -20.86 1.01 -6.77
CA ALA A 98 -22.04 1.26 -7.58
C ALA A 98 -22.65 -0.02 -8.21
N GLU A 99 -22.19 -1.21 -7.78
CA GLU A 99 -22.54 -2.55 -8.28
C GLU A 99 -22.30 -2.78 -9.78
N SER A 100 -21.73 -1.79 -10.46
CA SER A 100 -21.60 -1.76 -11.92
C SER A 100 -20.37 -2.47 -12.46
N ALA A 101 -19.41 -2.83 -11.58
CA ALA A 101 -18.10 -3.27 -12.03
C ALA A 101 -17.39 -4.23 -11.03
N ARG A 102 -18.13 -5.18 -10.45
CA ARG A 102 -17.59 -6.16 -9.46
C ARG A 102 -16.45 -7.00 -10.05
N GLU A 103 -16.45 -7.20 -11.36
CA GLU A 103 -15.41 -7.86 -12.15
C GLU A 103 -14.05 -7.13 -12.14
N LEU A 104 -13.99 -5.90 -11.64
CA LEU A 104 -12.73 -5.16 -11.49
C LEU A 104 -11.91 -5.63 -10.29
N ILE A 105 -12.52 -6.26 -9.29
CA ILE A 105 -11.85 -6.68 -8.04
C ILE A 105 -10.56 -7.49 -8.31
N PRO A 106 -10.54 -8.53 -9.17
CA PRO A 106 -9.33 -9.28 -9.47
C PRO A 106 -8.20 -8.41 -10.06
N SER A 107 -8.54 -7.42 -10.87
CA SER A 107 -7.57 -6.49 -11.46
C SER A 107 -6.96 -5.58 -10.40
N LEU A 108 -7.77 -5.06 -9.47
CA LEU A 108 -7.29 -4.24 -8.35
C LEU A 108 -6.38 -5.03 -7.42
N VAL A 109 -6.74 -6.28 -7.12
CA VAL A 109 -5.91 -7.20 -6.34
C VAL A 109 -4.54 -7.38 -7.00
N ARG A 110 -4.50 -7.63 -8.33
CA ARG A 110 -3.25 -7.81 -9.06
C ARG A 110 -2.34 -6.58 -9.02
N ILE A 111 -2.91 -5.37 -9.14
CA ILE A 111 -2.15 -4.11 -9.04
C ILE A 111 -1.51 -3.99 -7.65
N LEU A 112 -2.30 -4.21 -6.59
CA LEU A 112 -1.81 -4.14 -5.22
C LEU A 112 -0.78 -5.23 -4.92
N GLU A 113 -0.92 -6.42 -5.50
CA GLU A 113 0.07 -7.50 -5.38
C GLU A 113 1.43 -7.12 -5.96
N GLY A 114 1.45 -6.57 -7.18
CA GLY A 114 2.70 -6.11 -7.79
C GLY A 114 3.38 -5.01 -6.97
N LEU A 115 2.62 -4.07 -6.43
CA LEU A 115 3.16 -3.04 -5.53
C LEU A 115 3.70 -3.66 -4.24
N LYS A 116 2.93 -4.53 -3.59
CA LYS A 116 3.34 -5.24 -2.38
C LYS A 116 4.66 -5.99 -2.61
N GLU A 117 4.79 -6.70 -3.73
CA GLU A 117 6.00 -7.44 -4.09
C GLU A 117 7.21 -6.53 -4.24
N ALA A 118 7.07 -5.38 -4.91
CA ALA A 118 8.12 -4.38 -5.00
C ALA A 118 8.54 -3.85 -3.61
N TRP A 119 7.58 -3.59 -2.71
CA TRP A 119 7.89 -3.18 -1.33
C TRP A 119 8.53 -4.29 -0.49
N GLN A 120 8.17 -5.56 -0.73
CA GLN A 120 8.83 -6.70 -0.10
C GLN A 120 10.27 -6.90 -0.59
N GLU A 121 10.55 -6.58 -1.85
CA GLU A 121 11.91 -6.59 -2.37
C GLU A 121 12.76 -5.50 -1.68
N ILE A 122 12.21 -4.30 -1.52
CA ILE A 122 12.84 -3.22 -0.75
C ILE A 122 13.07 -3.64 0.71
N GLU A 123 12.11 -4.32 1.35
CA GLU A 123 12.25 -4.84 2.71
C GLU A 123 13.44 -5.82 2.84
N LYS A 124 13.61 -6.71 1.86
CA LYS A 124 14.69 -7.71 1.83
C LYS A 124 16.06 -7.11 1.52
N ASN A 125 16.10 -6.13 0.63
CA ASN A 125 17.33 -5.53 0.09
C ASN A 125 17.73 -4.22 0.79
N GLY A 126 16.92 -3.73 1.73
CA GLY A 126 17.28 -2.61 2.60
C GLY A 126 18.57 -2.88 3.38
N PRO A 127 19.29 -1.84 3.83
CA PRO A 127 20.59 -2.01 4.48
C PRO A 127 20.47 -2.99 5.65
N LYS A 128 21.03 -4.20 5.46
CA LYS A 128 21.27 -5.13 6.55
C LYS A 128 22.29 -4.42 7.43
N ILE A 129 21.89 -4.05 8.64
CA ILE A 129 22.86 -3.61 9.65
C ILE A 129 23.65 -4.87 10.01
N THR A 130 24.66 -5.20 9.20
CA THR A 130 25.71 -6.13 9.58
C THR A 130 26.47 -5.41 10.68
N GLY A 131 26.06 -5.65 11.93
CA GLY A 131 26.86 -5.29 13.08
C GLY A 131 28.19 -6.02 12.96
N SER A 132 29.21 -5.31 12.49
CA SER A 132 30.59 -5.76 12.60
C SER A 132 30.93 -5.79 14.09
N VAL A 133 31.07 -7.00 14.63
CA VAL A 133 31.83 -7.27 15.86
C VAL A 133 33.28 -7.50 15.48
#